data_AF-A0A087B686-F1
#
_entry.id   AF-A0A087B686-F1
#
_cell.length_a   1.000
_cell.length_b   1.000
_cell.length_c   1.000
_cell.angle_alpha   90.00
_cell.angle_beta   90.00
_cell.angle_gamma   90.00
#
_symmetry.space_group_name_H-M   'P 1'
#
loop_
_entity.id
_entity.type
_entity.pdbx_description
1 polymer ?
#
loop_
_entity_poly.entity_id
_entity_poly.type
_entity_poly.pdbx_seq_one_letter_code
_entity_poly.pdbx_strand_id
1 'polypeptide(L)'
;MPTENTEPVMESEETPVADMETAPVEEERTSGPDWKALSRKHEDREKSLNAKLGKLQTSFDEQTAELQKARRESAILRAQKTHPALTDEMFEFCTESDPEAIASWAERVVKTFGVGTGMAAAPVVTAEPEKKEPYGDSQHLSEKLARSDNSAGKPADPTSRESAYKRAMERQRQRQVKK
;
A
#
# COMPACT_ATOMS: atom_id res chain seq x y z
N MET A 1 7.06 -64.34 59.04
CA MET A 1 7.27 -62.89 58.88
C MET A 1 7.96 -62.38 60.14
N PRO A 2 8.97 -61.51 60.10
CA PRO A 2 10.20 -61.44 59.30
C PRO A 2 11.45 -61.73 60.18
N THR A 3 12.64 -61.98 59.61
CA THR A 3 13.93 -61.76 60.31
C THR A 3 14.98 -61.31 59.31
N GLU A 4 15.46 -60.09 59.55
CA GLU A 4 16.85 -59.63 59.47
C GLU A 4 17.66 -60.04 58.24
N ASN A 5 17.93 -59.05 57.37
CA ASN A 5 19.12 -59.09 56.56
C ASN A 5 19.96 -57.84 56.83
N THR A 6 21.09 -58.15 57.47
CA THR A 6 22.24 -57.33 57.82
C THR A 6 22.82 -56.59 56.61
N GLU A 7 22.98 -55.27 56.75
CA GLU A 7 23.85 -54.47 55.89
C GLU A 7 25.33 -54.79 56.16
N PRO A 8 26.20 -54.83 55.15
CA PRO A 8 27.61 -54.55 55.37
C PRO A 8 27.87 -53.06 55.18
N VAL A 9 28.12 -52.39 56.30
CA VAL A 9 28.94 -51.18 56.38
C VAL A 9 30.35 -51.53 55.90
N MET A 10 30.83 -50.82 54.88
CA MET A 10 32.25 -50.74 54.55
C MET A 10 32.63 -49.27 54.60
N GLU A 11 33.12 -48.88 55.76
CA GLU A 11 33.75 -47.61 56.07
C GLU A 11 35.26 -47.78 55.84
N SER A 12 35.82 -47.04 54.87
CA SER A 12 37.25 -46.74 54.65
C SER A 12 37.27 -45.78 53.45
N GLU A 13 37.85 -44.59 53.41
CA GLU A 13 38.86 -43.88 54.20
C GLU A 13 38.78 -42.40 53.77
N GLU A 14 39.26 -41.52 54.65
CA GLU A 14 39.29 -40.06 54.47
C GLU A 14 40.28 -39.60 53.37
N THR A 15 40.02 -38.38 52.91
CA THR A 15 40.54 -37.61 51.75
C THR A 15 42.05 -37.29 51.73
N PRO A 16 42.58 -36.65 50.65
CA PRO A 16 42.70 -35.20 50.76
C PRO A 16 42.37 -34.40 49.48
N VAL A 17 41.63 -33.34 49.75
CA VAL A 17 41.56 -32.02 49.10
C VAL A 17 42.58 -31.77 47.98
N ALA A 18 42.08 -31.64 46.75
CA ALA A 18 42.70 -30.77 45.76
C ALA A 18 41.82 -29.51 45.67
N ASP A 19 42.39 -28.37 46.07
CA ASP A 19 41.89 -27.03 45.78
C ASP A 19 41.58 -26.92 44.28
N MET A 20 40.34 -27.18 43.89
CA MET A 20 39.77 -26.49 42.74
C MET A 20 39.08 -25.26 43.30
N GLU A 21 39.89 -24.20 43.39
CA GLU A 21 39.45 -22.82 43.35
C GLU A 21 38.32 -22.73 42.32
N THR A 22 37.08 -22.79 42.79
CA THR A 22 35.89 -22.61 41.97
C THR A 22 35.89 -21.15 41.60
N ALA A 23 36.52 -20.88 40.46
CA ALA A 23 36.38 -19.64 39.72
C ALA A 23 34.90 -19.22 39.80
N PRO A 24 34.59 -17.93 40.04
CA PRO A 24 33.21 -17.49 40.02
C PRO A 24 32.65 -17.88 38.66
N VAL A 25 31.72 -18.83 38.66
CA VAL A 25 30.83 -19.05 37.54
C VAL A 25 30.10 -17.72 37.43
N GLU A 26 30.60 -16.84 36.57
CA GLU A 26 29.77 -15.81 35.99
C GLU A 26 28.64 -16.61 35.33
N GLU A 27 27.52 -16.72 36.04
CA GLU A 27 26.22 -16.91 35.43
C GLU A 27 26.08 -15.75 34.45
N GLU A 28 26.64 -15.93 33.26
CA GLU A 28 26.23 -15.26 32.06
C GLU A 28 24.77 -15.68 31.90
N ARG A 29 23.89 -14.98 32.64
CA ARG A 29 22.45 -15.01 32.46
C ARG A 29 22.28 -14.70 31.00
N THR A 30 22.13 -15.74 30.21
CA THR A 30 21.65 -15.73 28.86
C THR A 30 20.29 -15.04 28.95
N SER A 31 20.32 -13.71 28.87
CA SER A 31 19.15 -12.87 28.82
C SER A 31 18.54 -13.19 27.48
N GLY A 32 17.67 -14.21 27.48
CA GLY A 32 16.88 -14.57 26.33
C GLY A 32 16.12 -13.34 25.82
N PRO A 33 15.60 -13.39 24.58
CA PRO A 33 14.88 -12.26 24.02
C PRO A 33 13.84 -11.74 25.01
N ASP A 34 13.88 -10.44 25.33
CA ASP A 34 12.87 -9.81 26.17
C ASP A 34 11.52 -9.84 25.43
N TRP A 35 10.77 -10.90 25.67
CA TRP A 35 9.49 -11.20 25.05
C TRP A 35 8.46 -10.10 25.30
N LYS A 36 8.57 -9.36 26.41
CA LYS A 36 7.72 -8.19 26.68
C LYS A 36 8.04 -7.06 25.73
N ALA A 37 9.33 -6.77 25.50
CA ALA A 37 9.75 -5.77 24.54
C ALA A 37 9.36 -6.14 23.09
N LEU A 38 9.45 -7.43 22.74
CA LEU A 38 8.95 -7.94 21.45
C LEU A 38 7.44 -7.77 21.33
N SER A 39 6.67 -8.18 22.34
CA SER A 39 5.21 -8.03 22.35
C SER A 39 4.77 -6.57 22.18
N ARG A 40 5.39 -5.63 22.89
CA ARG A 40 5.11 -4.19 22.72
C ARG A 40 5.39 -3.70 21.30
N LYS A 41 6.50 -4.12 20.70
CA LYS A 41 6.82 -3.78 19.30
C LYS A 41 5.78 -4.33 18.32
N HIS A 42 5.26 -5.52 18.56
CA HIS A 42 4.19 -6.10 17.75
C HIS A 42 2.89 -5.31 17.90
N GLU A 43 2.50 -4.97 19.13
CA GLU A 43 1.31 -4.16 19.41
C GLU A 43 1.39 -2.77 18.75
N ASP A 44 2.53 -2.08 18.89
CA ASP A 44 2.75 -0.77 18.25
C ASP A 44 2.72 -0.87 16.73
N ARG A 45 3.30 -1.95 16.18
CA ARG A 45 3.28 -2.21 14.74
C ARG A 45 1.85 -2.41 14.26
N GLU A 46 1.05 -3.23 14.93
CA GLU A 46 -0.36 -3.48 14.58
C GLU A 46 -1.19 -2.21 14.64
N LYS A 47 -1.05 -1.41 15.71
CA LYS A 47 -1.70 -0.09 15.82
C LYS A 47 -1.34 0.81 14.64
N SER A 48 -0.05 0.89 14.31
CA SER A 48 0.42 1.72 13.19
C SER A 48 -0.09 1.22 11.83
N LEU A 49 -0.20 -0.10 11.64
CA LEU A 49 -0.70 -0.71 10.42
C LEU A 49 -2.20 -0.46 10.26
N ASN A 50 -2.98 -0.64 11.33
CA ASN A 50 -4.41 -0.36 11.32
C ASN A 50 -4.68 1.13 11.05
N ALA A 51 -3.90 2.03 11.66
CA ALA A 51 -4.01 3.46 11.37
C ALA A 51 -3.66 3.79 9.91
N LYS A 52 -2.66 3.13 9.32
CA LYS A 52 -2.33 3.28 7.90
C LYS A 52 -3.42 2.72 6.99
N LEU A 53 -4.02 1.59 7.35
CA LEU A 53 -5.12 0.99 6.60
C LEU A 53 -6.33 1.93 6.57
N GLY A 54 -6.72 2.51 7.70
CA GLY A 54 -7.82 3.48 7.76
C GLY A 54 -7.55 4.73 6.92
N LYS A 55 -6.32 5.25 6.95
CA LYS A 55 -5.91 6.37 6.09
C LYS A 55 -5.95 6.01 4.61
N LEU A 56 -5.51 4.80 4.26
CA LEU A 56 -5.52 4.35 2.87
C LEU A 56 -6.95 4.19 2.36
N GLN A 57 -7.84 3.61 3.17
CA GLN A 57 -9.25 3.45 2.83
C GLN A 57 -9.94 4.80 2.61
N THR A 58 -9.77 5.75 3.52
CA THR A 58 -10.32 7.10 3.37
C THR A 58 -9.80 7.80 2.11
N SER A 59 -8.49 7.73 1.85
CA SER A 59 -7.91 8.29 0.62
C SER A 59 -8.42 7.61 -0.66
N PHE A 60 -8.68 6.30 -0.60
CA PHE A 60 -9.24 5.56 -1.73
C PHE A 60 -10.68 6.00 -1.99
N ASP A 61 -11.50 6.11 -0.95
CA ASP A 61 -12.88 6.57 -1.06
C ASP A 61 -12.93 8.00 -1.63
N GLU A 62 -12.08 8.91 -1.15
CA GLU A 62 -11.95 10.27 -1.68
C GLU A 62 -11.57 10.28 -3.17
N GLN A 63 -10.57 9.49 -3.57
CA GLN A 63 -10.15 9.38 -4.97
C GLN A 63 -11.23 8.77 -5.87
N THR A 64 -11.97 7.78 -5.38
CA THR A 64 -13.08 7.20 -6.15
C THR A 64 -14.19 8.22 -6.34
N ALA A 65 -14.52 9.03 -5.34
CA ALA A 65 -15.50 10.10 -5.44
C ALA A 65 -15.06 11.17 -6.46
N GLU A 66 -13.80 11.60 -6.41
CA GLU A 66 -13.24 12.56 -7.37
C GLU A 66 -13.27 12.01 -8.81
N LEU A 67 -12.90 10.75 -8.99
CA LEU A 67 -12.92 10.08 -10.29
C LEU A 67 -14.34 10.00 -10.85
N GLN A 68 -15.33 9.66 -10.02
CA GLN A 68 -16.74 9.64 -10.43
C GLN A 68 -17.23 11.03 -10.83
N LYS A 69 -16.87 12.07 -10.07
CA LYS A 69 -17.18 13.46 -10.42
C LYS A 69 -16.59 13.84 -11.78
N ALA A 70 -15.31 13.56 -12.01
CA ALA A 70 -14.65 13.86 -13.29
C ALA A 70 -15.25 13.07 -14.47
N ARG A 71 -15.65 11.81 -14.26
CA ARG A 71 -16.36 11.01 -15.27
C ARG A 71 -17.70 11.63 -15.66
N ARG A 72 -18.48 12.04 -14.66
CA ARG A 72 -19.77 12.72 -14.87
C ARG A 72 -19.58 14.03 -15.62
N GLU A 73 -18.67 14.89 -15.19
CA GLU A 73 -18.37 16.16 -15.87
C GLU A 73 -17.94 15.93 -17.33
N SER A 74 -17.07 14.96 -17.59
CA SER A 74 -16.68 14.61 -18.96
C SER A 74 -17.87 14.13 -19.80
N ALA A 75 -18.84 13.44 -19.22
CA ALA A 75 -20.03 12.98 -19.93
C ALA A 75 -20.97 14.15 -20.25
N ILE A 76 -21.17 15.07 -19.29
CA ILE A 76 -21.95 16.29 -19.48
C ILE A 76 -21.36 17.12 -20.62
N LEU A 77 -20.05 17.37 -20.61
CA LEU A 77 -19.37 18.13 -21.67
C LEU A 77 -19.53 17.46 -23.05
N ARG A 78 -19.51 16.13 -23.12
CA ARG A 78 -19.77 15.41 -24.37
C ARG A 78 -21.22 15.59 -24.83
N ALA A 79 -22.17 15.52 -23.92
CA ALA A 79 -23.59 15.72 -24.22
C ALA A 79 -23.91 17.16 -24.63
N GLN A 80 -23.24 18.16 -24.04
CA GLN A 80 -23.34 19.56 -24.46
C GLN A 80 -22.73 19.79 -25.84
N LYS A 81 -21.62 19.10 -26.15
CA LYS A 81 -21.03 19.15 -27.48
C LYS A 81 -21.98 18.59 -28.56
N THR A 82 -22.74 17.54 -28.24
CA THR A 82 -23.75 16.98 -29.17
C THR A 82 -25.04 17.79 -29.19
N HIS A 83 -25.40 18.42 -28.06
CA HIS A 83 -26.60 19.22 -27.89
C HIS A 83 -26.27 20.59 -27.25
N PRO A 84 -25.77 21.56 -28.04
CA PRO A 84 -25.28 22.84 -27.52
C PRO A 84 -26.33 23.70 -26.82
N ALA A 85 -27.61 23.40 -27.02
CA ALA A 85 -28.71 24.11 -26.43
C ALA A 85 -29.05 23.63 -25.00
N LEU A 86 -28.42 22.53 -24.54
CA LEU A 86 -28.44 22.14 -23.13
C LEU A 86 -27.38 22.91 -22.36
N THR A 87 -27.79 23.64 -21.32
CA THR A 87 -26.89 24.38 -20.42
C THR A 87 -26.50 23.54 -19.21
N ASP A 88 -25.44 23.93 -18.49
CA ASP A 88 -25.04 23.28 -17.24
C ASP A 88 -26.18 23.26 -16.21
N GLU A 89 -26.96 24.34 -16.11
CA GLU A 89 -28.13 24.45 -15.22
C GLU A 89 -29.17 23.35 -15.51
N MET A 90 -29.32 22.94 -16.78
CA MET A 90 -30.22 21.83 -17.11
C MET A 90 -29.67 20.49 -16.58
N PHE A 91 -28.35 20.28 -16.61
CA PHE A 91 -27.71 19.07 -16.11
C PHE A 91 -27.71 18.96 -14.58
N GLU A 92 -28.02 20.04 -13.84
CA GLU A 92 -28.32 19.95 -12.41
C GLU A 92 -29.54 19.07 -12.12
N PHE A 93 -30.50 18.98 -13.06
CA PHE A 93 -31.65 18.08 -12.97
C PHE A 93 -31.35 16.64 -13.40
N CYS A 94 -30.13 16.36 -13.89
CA CYS A 94 -29.73 15.00 -14.25
C CYS A 94 -29.24 14.24 -13.01
N THR A 95 -30.01 13.26 -12.54
CA THR A 95 -29.62 12.44 -11.37
C THR A 95 -28.63 11.33 -11.72
N GLU A 96 -28.43 11.05 -13.00
CA GLU A 96 -27.59 9.96 -13.47
C GLU A 96 -26.09 10.26 -13.30
N SER A 97 -25.32 9.24 -12.93
CA SER A 97 -23.85 9.32 -12.84
C SER A 97 -23.16 8.64 -14.02
N ASP A 98 -23.84 7.69 -14.67
CA ASP A 98 -23.26 6.90 -15.75
C ASP A 98 -23.21 7.70 -17.05
N PRO A 99 -22.09 7.66 -17.79
CA PRO A 99 -21.91 8.47 -19.00
C PRO A 99 -22.98 8.24 -20.06
N GLU A 100 -23.37 6.98 -20.26
CA GLU A 100 -24.38 6.59 -21.24
C GLU A 100 -25.79 7.01 -20.82
N ALA A 101 -26.09 6.93 -19.52
CA ALA A 101 -27.35 7.38 -18.96
C ALA A 101 -27.51 8.91 -19.05
N ILE A 102 -26.42 9.66 -18.82
CA ILE A 102 -26.37 11.12 -19.02
C ILE A 102 -26.65 11.48 -20.49
N ALA A 103 -26.08 10.74 -21.43
CA ALA A 103 -26.33 10.94 -22.86
C ALA A 103 -27.80 10.67 -23.23
N SER A 104 -28.37 9.55 -22.76
CA SER A 104 -29.78 9.22 -23.00
C SER A 104 -30.73 10.24 -22.35
N TRP A 105 -30.39 10.75 -21.16
CA TRP A 105 -31.11 11.83 -20.51
C TRP A 105 -31.09 13.10 -21.36
N ALA A 106 -29.92 13.49 -21.89
CA ALA A 106 -29.75 14.67 -22.72
C ALA A 106 -30.61 14.59 -23.99
N GLU A 107 -30.59 13.45 -24.69
CA GLU A 107 -31.45 13.22 -25.87
C GLU A 107 -32.94 13.35 -25.54
N ARG A 108 -33.37 12.79 -24.40
CA ARG A 108 -34.76 12.86 -23.95
C ARG A 108 -35.18 14.30 -23.68
N VAL A 109 -34.35 15.06 -22.98
CA VAL A 109 -34.62 16.46 -22.63
C VAL A 109 -34.71 17.32 -23.89
N VAL A 110 -33.79 17.16 -24.85
CA VAL A 110 -33.86 17.87 -26.13
C VAL A 110 -35.16 17.55 -26.86
N LYS A 111 -35.58 16.28 -26.88
CA LYS A 111 -36.82 15.83 -27.50
C LYS A 111 -38.08 16.38 -26.81
N THR A 112 -38.09 16.44 -25.48
CA THR A 112 -39.28 16.88 -24.72
C THR A 112 -39.44 18.39 -24.72
N PHE A 113 -38.36 19.15 -24.58
CA PHE A 113 -38.42 20.61 -24.46
C PHE A 113 -38.24 21.32 -25.80
N GLY A 114 -38.05 20.59 -26.91
CA GLY A 114 -37.94 21.17 -28.24
C GLY A 114 -36.75 22.14 -28.37
N VAL A 115 -35.71 21.93 -27.55
CA VAL A 115 -34.54 22.81 -27.41
C VAL A 115 -33.63 22.80 -28.67
N GLY A 116 -34.14 22.30 -29.81
CA GLY A 116 -33.40 22.12 -31.06
C GLY A 116 -34.12 22.56 -32.34
N THR A 117 -35.30 23.20 -32.32
CA THR A 117 -35.94 23.68 -33.57
C THR A 117 -35.63 25.14 -33.88
N GLY A 118 -34.35 25.51 -34.01
CA GLY A 118 -34.03 26.91 -34.30
C GLY A 118 -32.59 27.30 -34.66
N MET A 119 -31.57 26.47 -34.44
CA MET A 119 -30.21 26.76 -34.91
C MET A 119 -29.61 25.54 -35.59
N ALA A 120 -29.20 25.75 -36.84
CA ALA A 120 -28.77 24.76 -37.80
C ALA A 120 -27.79 23.73 -37.21
N ALA A 121 -28.26 22.48 -37.13
CA ALA A 121 -27.38 21.34 -37.20
C ALA A 121 -26.66 21.40 -38.57
N ALA A 122 -25.37 21.70 -38.56
CA ALA A 122 -24.52 21.30 -39.68
C ALA A 122 -24.60 19.77 -39.76
N PRO A 123 -24.87 19.18 -40.94
CA PRO A 123 -25.01 17.74 -41.06
C PRO A 123 -23.69 17.08 -40.69
N VAL A 124 -23.74 16.12 -39.77
CA VAL A 124 -22.68 15.13 -39.59
C VAL A 124 -22.62 14.32 -40.88
N VAL A 125 -21.79 14.78 -41.81
CA VAL A 125 -21.37 14.00 -42.97
C VAL A 125 -20.59 12.81 -42.41
N THR A 126 -21.12 11.61 -42.65
CA THR A 126 -20.34 10.38 -42.66
C THR A 126 -19.19 10.55 -43.65
N ALA A 127 -17.98 10.79 -43.15
CA ALA A 127 -16.74 10.73 -43.92
C ALA A 127 -15.70 9.96 -43.11
N GLU A 128 -15.02 9.08 -43.84
CA GLU A 128 -13.84 8.28 -43.50
C GLU A 128 -12.77 8.94 -42.61
N PRO A 129 -11.87 8.15 -42.00
CA PRO A 129 -10.94 8.61 -40.98
C PRO A 129 -9.89 9.57 -41.53
N GLU A 130 -10.11 10.88 -41.36
CA GLU A 130 -9.06 11.87 -41.50
C GLU A 130 -8.14 11.89 -40.28
N LYS A 131 -6.86 11.61 -40.55
CA LYS A 131 -5.73 11.78 -39.65
C LYS A 131 -5.72 13.21 -39.10
N LYS A 132 -5.98 13.35 -37.80
CA LYS A 132 -5.66 14.58 -37.07
C LYS A 132 -4.34 14.41 -36.33
N GLU A 133 -3.44 15.34 -36.59
CA GLU A 133 -2.11 15.46 -36.00
C GLU A 133 -2.12 15.39 -34.47
N PRO A 134 -1.02 14.90 -33.86
CA PRO A 134 -0.99 14.66 -32.42
C PRO A 134 -1.00 15.99 -31.65
N TYR A 135 -2.06 16.16 -30.87
CA TYR A 135 -2.19 17.17 -29.83
C TYR A 135 -0.99 17.07 -28.88
N GLY A 136 -0.13 18.10 -28.89
CA GLY A 136 1.19 18.13 -28.27
C GLY A 136 1.23 18.23 -26.74
N ASP A 137 0.45 17.41 -26.03
CA ASP A 137 0.42 17.39 -24.56
C ASP A 137 0.64 15.99 -23.95
N SER A 138 0.73 14.96 -24.79
CA SER A 138 0.98 13.58 -24.36
C SER A 138 2.40 13.37 -23.81
N GLN A 139 3.35 14.23 -24.18
CA GLN A 139 4.73 14.19 -23.67
C GLN A 139 4.79 14.46 -22.16
N HIS A 140 4.04 15.46 -21.68
CA HIS A 140 4.10 15.87 -20.27
C HIS A 140 3.37 14.88 -19.34
N LEU A 141 2.32 14.21 -19.84
CA LEU A 141 1.65 13.11 -19.14
C LEU A 141 2.55 11.86 -19.09
N SER A 142 3.20 11.51 -20.20
CA SER A 142 4.11 10.37 -20.25
C SER A 142 5.32 10.54 -19.31
N GLU A 143 5.87 11.75 -19.19
CA GLU A 143 6.97 12.03 -18.27
C GLU A 143 6.54 11.97 -16.79
N LYS A 144 5.31 12.40 -16.47
CA LYS A 144 4.77 12.27 -15.10
C LYS A 144 4.50 10.81 -14.71
N LEU A 145 4.00 10.00 -15.63
CA LEU A 145 3.83 8.55 -15.44
C LEU A 145 5.20 7.86 -15.24
N ALA A 146 6.18 8.17 -16.08
CA ALA A 146 7.54 7.63 -15.98
C ALA A 146 8.29 8.06 -14.70
N ARG A 147 7.98 9.24 -14.14
CA ARG A 147 8.50 9.66 -12.84
C ARG A 147 7.78 8.99 -11.67
N SER A 148 6.49 8.67 -11.79
CA SER A 148 5.73 7.98 -10.74
C SER A 148 6.17 6.52 -10.55
N ASP A 149 6.52 5.84 -11.65
CA ASP A 149 7.06 4.47 -11.64
C ASP A 149 8.45 4.36 -10.97
N ASN A 150 9.15 5.50 -10.80
CA ASN A 150 10.43 5.56 -10.09
C ASN A 150 10.28 5.81 -8.57
N SER A 151 9.06 5.98 -8.05
CA SER A 151 8.80 6.15 -6.61
C SER A 151 8.23 4.91 -5.93
N ALA A 152 7.73 3.94 -6.70
CA ALA A 152 7.41 2.61 -6.20
C ALA A 152 8.73 1.84 -6.03
N GLY A 153 9.17 1.72 -4.77
CA GLY A 153 10.40 1.03 -4.41
C GLY A 153 10.55 -0.29 -5.17
N LYS A 154 11.57 -0.35 -6.02
CA LYS A 154 11.99 -1.58 -6.69
C LYS A 154 12.08 -2.70 -5.64
N PRO A 155 11.54 -3.91 -5.88
CA PRO A 155 11.83 -5.03 -5.02
C PRO A 155 13.36 -5.18 -4.98
N ALA A 156 13.92 -5.11 -3.77
CA ALA A 156 15.37 -5.14 -3.58
C ALA A 156 15.94 -6.36 -4.32
N ASP A 157 16.89 -6.12 -5.22
CA ASP A 157 17.66 -7.17 -5.88
C ASP A 157 18.12 -8.18 -4.82
N PRO A 158 18.00 -9.50 -5.05
CA PRO A 158 18.39 -10.51 -4.06
C PRO A 158 19.88 -10.36 -3.66
N THR A 159 20.72 -9.90 -4.58
CA THR A 159 22.13 -9.55 -4.35
C THR A 159 22.31 -8.26 -3.53
N SER A 160 21.38 -7.31 -3.61
CA SER A 160 21.35 -6.10 -2.75
C SER A 160 20.98 -6.45 -1.31
N ARG A 161 20.09 -7.42 -1.09
CA ARG A 161 19.73 -7.87 0.26
C ARG A 161 20.87 -8.62 0.93
N GLU A 162 21.55 -9.49 0.18
CA GLU A 162 22.69 -10.25 0.70
C GLU A 162 23.91 -9.36 0.96
N SER A 163 24.15 -8.37 0.10
CA SER A 163 25.21 -7.37 0.32
C SER A 163 24.88 -6.40 1.48
N ALA A 164 23.61 -6.05 1.69
CA ALA A 164 23.18 -5.28 2.86
C ALA A 164 23.41 -6.05 4.17
N TYR A 165 23.09 -7.35 4.20
CA TYR A 165 23.35 -8.20 5.35
C TYR A 165 24.85 -8.33 5.64
N LYS A 166 25.68 -8.61 4.61
CA LYS A 166 27.14 -8.67 4.76
C LYS A 166 27.72 -7.35 5.25
N ARG A 167 27.25 -6.21 4.72
CA ARG A 167 27.68 -4.87 5.14
C ARG A 167 27.25 -4.53 6.58
N ALA A 168 26.10 -5.05 7.04
CA ALA A 168 25.65 -4.90 8.41
C ALA A 168 26.48 -5.75 9.39
N MET A 169 26.79 -6.99 9.04
CA MET A 169 27.62 -7.89 9.84
C MET A 169 29.07 -7.40 9.95
N GLU A 170 29.62 -6.84 8.87
CA GLU A 170 30.96 -6.24 8.87
C GLU A 170 31.05 -5.04 9.82
N ARG A 171 30.01 -4.19 9.85
CA ARG A 171 29.93 -3.05 10.79
C ARG A 171 29.86 -3.50 12.25
N GLN A 172 29.22 -4.62 12.54
CA GLN A 172 29.21 -5.19 13.89
C GLN A 172 30.58 -5.74 14.27
N ARG A 173 31.27 -6.45 13.35
CA ARG A 173 32.65 -6.92 13.59
C ARG A 173 33.61 -5.78 13.87
N GLN A 174 33.57 -4.71 13.09
CA GLN A 174 34.43 -3.54 13.30
C GLN A 174 34.16 -2.81 14.62
N ARG A 175 32.95 -2.93 15.19
CA ARG A 175 32.63 -2.40 16.53
C ARG A 175 33.22 -3.25 17.65
N GLN A 176 33.39 -4.55 17.44
CA GLN A 176 34.00 -5.45 18.43
C GLN A 176 35.53 -5.35 18.46
N VAL A 177 36.15 -4.96 17.34
CA VAL A 177 37.62 -4.80 17.23
C VAL A 177 38.11 -3.44 17.80
N LYS A 178 37.20 -2.50 18.08
CA LYS A 178 37.51 -1.17 18.62
C LYS A 178 37.41 -1.05 20.15
N LYS A 179 37.47 -2.17 20.88
CA LYS A 179 37.57 -2.18 22.34
C LYS A 179 39.00 -2.48 22.77
#